data_AF-A0A1I8MMK1-F1
#
_entry.id   AF-A0A1I8MMK1-F1
#
_cell.length_a   1.000
_cell.length_b   1.000
_cell.length_c   1.000
_cell.angle_alpha   90.00
_cell.angle_beta   90.00
_cell.angle_gamma   90.00
#
_symmetry.space_group_name_H-M   'P 1'
#
loop_
_entity.id
_entity.type
_entity.pdbx_description
1 polymer ?
#
loop_
_entity_poly.entity_id
_entity_poly.type
_entity_poly.pdbx_seq_one_letter_code
_entity_poly.pdbx_strand_id
1 'polypeptide(L)'
;MAMLARLSSGAVSTPSSPQKAALQRFQKCIGSFLWPAMAGGGVQRKSTQIDAIDSFTNELVERKSKKWQELRGNMMSGVEALCKDVQKVKVVADDDYGNSTAGGTSRNFSKNFGLMSKGVISDLQALRSPELGLDIRSLSQAQLDNLLSSTLEIKNKVDFLYLVRQCIRWQQLPSNEVLVSCLKYLSSLSRVQHIESIAEICQEQNHVLTKMYCDLAPFKAMALWRSDSADLALKTLSQGYESGSNEGKRMIRAAFRTIAEETLAKKSEAVLVHLMEIARSIYEKHQDIFVIACVWKQCFVCDWFCDQKSAGDLFLHYEELQQMVAKRSVSLCGSFLSRNNVDAVHRLIEVYLQYNEREACSICLSLLFNYQYNRRDLRACAEIIKSCSELDMPLSEIQNEQFLGLFINQNESDKARAPLRRDTTKGLKQFQYKF
;
A
#
# COMPACT_ATOMS: atom_id res chain seq x y z
N MET A 1 19.65 -36.68 13.91
CA MET A 1 20.36 -37.97 13.97
C MET A 1 19.61 -38.95 14.88
N ALA A 2 18.71 -39.76 14.31
CA ALA A 2 18.30 -41.06 14.82
C ALA A 2 17.41 -41.71 13.75
N MET A 3 17.52 -43.04 13.58
CA MET A 3 16.81 -43.91 12.62
C MET A 3 17.39 -44.04 11.20
N LEU A 4 18.61 -44.59 11.14
CA LEU A 4 19.01 -45.47 10.03
C LEU A 4 19.70 -46.71 10.63
N ALA A 5 18.90 -47.70 11.04
CA ALA A 5 19.41 -49.05 11.29
C ALA A 5 18.28 -50.09 11.16
N ARG A 6 18.57 -51.12 10.36
CA ARG A 6 17.88 -52.41 10.21
C ARG A 6 16.54 -52.38 9.47
N LEU A 7 16.59 -52.79 8.19
CA LEU A 7 16.23 -54.14 7.78
C LEU A 7 16.71 -54.40 6.35
N SER A 8 17.76 -55.22 6.23
CA SER A 8 18.15 -55.92 5.01
C SER A 8 18.15 -57.41 5.31
N SER A 9 17.21 -58.16 4.75
CA SER A 9 17.30 -59.60 4.51
C SER A 9 16.08 -60.02 3.70
N GLY A 10 16.31 -60.53 2.49
CA GLY A 10 15.27 -60.99 1.58
C GLY A 10 15.68 -60.81 0.12
N ALA A 11 16.55 -61.69 -0.36
CA ALA A 11 17.02 -61.70 -1.75
C ALA A 11 15.90 -62.16 -2.70
N VAL A 12 15.44 -61.27 -3.58
CA VAL A 12 14.88 -61.60 -4.90
C VAL A 12 15.30 -60.50 -5.88
N SER A 13 15.87 -60.91 -7.01
CA SER A 13 16.37 -60.08 -8.11
C SER A 13 15.24 -59.39 -8.88
N THR A 14 15.33 -58.07 -9.11
CA THR A 14 14.72 -57.29 -10.23
C THR A 14 15.06 -55.78 -10.09
N PRO A 15 14.88 -54.93 -11.13
CA PRO A 15 15.87 -53.94 -11.54
C PRO A 15 15.86 -52.62 -10.74
N SER A 16 17.03 -51.98 -10.77
CA SER A 16 17.36 -50.68 -10.18
C SER A 16 16.31 -49.58 -10.45
N SER A 17 15.74 -49.02 -9.38
CA SER A 17 14.83 -47.88 -9.45
C SER A 17 15.59 -46.56 -9.72
N PRO A 18 15.03 -45.65 -10.55
CA PRO A 18 15.65 -44.36 -10.88
C PRO A 18 15.76 -43.38 -9.69
N GLN A 19 15.08 -43.64 -8.57
CA GLN A 19 15.08 -42.77 -7.39
C GLN A 19 16.39 -42.77 -6.59
N LYS A 20 17.07 -43.92 -6.47
CA LYS A 20 18.37 -43.98 -5.75
C LYS A 20 19.50 -43.29 -6.52
N ALA A 21 19.43 -43.33 -7.84
CA ALA A 21 20.35 -42.60 -8.71
C ALA A 21 20.12 -41.08 -8.68
N ALA A 22 18.86 -40.64 -8.54
CA ALA A 22 18.53 -39.22 -8.40
C ALA A 22 19.04 -38.64 -7.07
N LEU A 23 18.90 -39.37 -5.96
CA LEU A 23 19.40 -38.96 -4.63
C LEU A 23 20.93 -38.86 -4.55
N GLN A 24 21.66 -39.81 -5.16
CA GLN A 24 23.13 -39.74 -5.22
C GLN A 24 23.62 -38.62 -6.16
N ARG A 25 22.85 -38.25 -7.19
CA ARG A 25 23.16 -37.12 -8.07
C ARG A 25 22.84 -35.77 -7.42
N PHE A 26 21.78 -35.71 -6.61
CA PHE A 26 21.45 -34.55 -5.78
C PHE A 26 22.59 -34.23 -4.78
N GLN A 27 23.13 -35.25 -4.11
CA GLN A 27 24.29 -35.10 -3.21
C GLN A 27 25.57 -34.63 -3.95
N LYS A 28 25.78 -35.09 -5.20
CA LYS A 28 26.93 -34.64 -6.02
C LYS A 28 26.77 -33.21 -6.55
N CYS A 29 25.56 -32.78 -6.93
CA CYS A 29 25.33 -31.42 -7.42
C CYS A 29 25.37 -30.36 -6.32
N ILE A 30 24.95 -30.69 -5.09
CA ILE A 30 25.14 -29.80 -3.93
C ILE A 30 26.63 -29.49 -3.73
N GLY A 31 27.51 -30.49 -3.90
CA GLY A 31 28.97 -30.29 -3.81
C GLY A 31 29.57 -29.47 -4.96
N SER A 32 29.06 -29.59 -6.19
CA SER A 32 29.65 -28.93 -7.36
C SER A 32 29.10 -27.52 -7.65
N PHE A 33 27.90 -27.18 -7.16
CA PHE A 33 27.28 -25.87 -7.39
C PHE A 33 27.48 -24.89 -6.21
N LEU A 34 27.72 -25.39 -4.99
CA LEU A 34 27.80 -24.54 -3.80
C LEU A 34 29.23 -24.34 -3.25
N TRP A 35 30.26 -25.01 -3.79
CA TRP A 35 31.61 -24.94 -3.21
C TRP A 35 32.78 -25.07 -4.23
N PRO A 36 33.11 -24.02 -5.03
CA PRO A 36 34.25 -24.11 -5.94
C PRO A 36 35.61 -23.75 -5.31
N ALA A 37 35.66 -23.19 -4.10
CA ALA A 37 36.89 -22.63 -3.56
C ALA A 37 37.15 -23.12 -2.14
N MET A 38 38.05 -24.11 -2.01
CA MET A 38 39.04 -24.26 -0.94
C MET A 38 39.91 -25.49 -1.27
N ALA A 39 40.58 -25.42 -2.42
CA ALA A 39 41.77 -26.21 -2.71
C ALA A 39 42.74 -25.32 -3.49
N GLY A 40 43.67 -24.68 -2.77
CA GLY A 40 44.92 -24.18 -3.32
C GLY A 40 45.01 -22.68 -3.67
N GLY A 41 45.97 -22.00 -3.04
CA GLY A 41 46.71 -20.89 -3.65
C GLY A 41 46.36 -19.48 -3.17
N GLY A 42 47.14 -18.97 -2.20
CA GLY A 42 47.05 -17.59 -1.73
C GLY A 42 47.46 -16.56 -2.79
N VAL A 43 46.67 -15.51 -2.92
CA VAL A 43 47.07 -14.24 -3.53
C VAL A 43 46.50 -13.11 -2.67
N GLN A 44 47.32 -12.55 -1.78
CA GLN A 44 47.01 -11.27 -1.12
C GLN A 44 47.03 -10.16 -2.17
N ARG A 45 45.86 -9.62 -2.53
CA ARG A 45 45.76 -8.29 -3.16
C ARG A 45 45.59 -7.26 -2.05
N LYS A 46 46.54 -6.34 -1.98
CA LYS A 46 46.59 -5.23 -1.02
C LYS A 46 45.35 -4.35 -1.19
N SER A 47 44.60 -4.21 -0.09
CA SER A 47 43.44 -3.35 0.07
C SER A 47 43.88 -1.90 0.29
N THR A 48 43.75 -1.06 -0.74
CA THR A 48 43.87 0.41 -0.62
C THR A 48 42.74 1.16 -1.31
N GLN A 49 41.77 0.46 -1.92
CA GLN A 49 40.61 1.08 -2.59
C GLN A 49 39.33 1.08 -1.75
N ILE A 50 39.22 0.22 -0.73
CA ILE A 50 38.01 0.12 0.10
C ILE A 50 37.93 1.32 1.08
N ASP A 51 39.07 1.72 1.66
CA ASP A 51 39.12 2.89 2.56
C ASP A 51 38.79 4.23 1.87
N ALA A 52 39.07 4.36 0.57
CA ALA A 52 38.77 5.60 -0.16
C ALA A 52 37.26 5.76 -0.42
N ILE A 53 36.55 4.65 -0.63
CA ILE A 53 35.10 4.64 -0.83
C ILE A 53 34.39 4.90 0.50
N ASP A 54 34.84 4.27 1.59
CA ASP A 54 34.26 4.50 2.92
C ASP A 54 34.52 5.94 3.42
N SER A 55 35.70 6.48 3.16
CA SER A 55 36.01 7.89 3.45
C SER A 55 35.12 8.85 2.65
N PHE A 56 34.89 8.58 1.36
CA PHE A 56 34.00 9.40 0.53
C PHE A 56 32.54 9.32 0.99
N THR A 57 32.09 8.13 1.37
CA THR A 57 30.71 7.91 1.83
C THR A 57 30.46 8.63 3.16
N ASN A 58 31.42 8.57 4.08
CA ASN A 58 31.37 9.31 5.35
C ASN A 58 31.39 10.83 5.13
N GLU A 59 32.26 11.35 4.25
CA GLU A 59 32.30 12.77 3.91
C GLU A 59 30.98 13.25 3.28
N LEU A 60 30.36 12.43 2.42
CA LEU A 60 29.06 12.73 1.80
C LEU A 60 27.94 12.81 2.84
N VAL A 61 27.89 11.87 3.77
CA VAL A 61 26.90 11.82 4.86
C VAL A 61 27.06 13.02 5.78
N GLU A 62 28.30 13.37 6.15
CA GLU A 62 28.58 14.50 7.03
C GLU A 62 28.21 15.84 6.38
N ARG A 63 28.52 16.00 5.08
CA ARG A 63 28.16 17.20 4.29
C ARG A 63 26.65 17.36 4.15
N LYS A 64 25.91 16.26 3.99
CA LYS A 64 24.44 16.27 3.92
C LYS A 64 23.81 16.54 5.29
N SER A 65 24.37 15.99 6.37
CA SER A 65 23.93 16.23 7.74
C SER A 65 24.10 17.69 8.16
N LYS A 66 25.25 18.30 7.82
CA LYS A 66 25.50 19.72 8.07
C LYS A 66 24.54 20.64 7.32
N LYS A 67 24.29 20.34 6.04
CA LYS A 67 23.30 21.08 5.23
C LYS A 67 21.88 20.95 5.81
N TRP A 68 21.54 19.80 6.39
CA TRP A 68 20.28 19.57 7.09
C TRP A 68 20.17 20.41 8.37
N GLN A 69 21.24 20.53 9.16
CA GLN A 69 21.26 21.38 10.35
C GLN A 69 21.12 22.87 10.00
N GLU A 70 21.76 23.33 8.93
CA GLU A 70 21.65 24.71 8.43
C GLU A 70 20.23 25.03 7.93
N LEU A 71 19.60 24.11 7.18
CA LEU A 71 18.19 24.25 6.74
C LEU A 71 17.21 24.26 7.92
N ARG A 72 17.45 23.41 8.93
CA ARG A 72 16.64 23.36 10.15
C ARG A 72 16.76 24.67 10.94
N GLY A 73 17.96 25.23 11.07
CA GLY A 73 18.19 26.53 11.71
C GLY A 73 17.46 27.67 10.99
N ASN A 74 17.52 27.69 9.67
CA ASN A 74 16.86 28.71 8.86
C ASN A 74 15.32 28.62 8.92
N MET A 75 14.73 27.41 8.92
CA MET A 75 13.28 27.26 9.08
C MET A 75 12.79 27.73 10.44
N MET A 76 13.51 27.41 11.53
CA MET A 76 13.13 27.86 12.87
C MET A 76 13.22 29.39 13.01
N SER A 77 14.22 30.03 12.38
CA SER A 77 14.32 31.50 12.37
C SER A 77 13.23 32.18 11.53
N GLY A 78 12.74 31.53 10.46
CA GLY A 78 11.65 32.04 9.62
C GLY A 78 10.28 31.97 10.29
N VAL A 79 10.05 30.96 11.14
CA VAL A 79 8.82 30.81 11.92
C VAL A 79 8.72 31.88 13.02
N GLU A 80 9.84 32.28 13.63
CA GLU A 80 9.85 33.39 14.60
C GLU A 80 9.57 34.76 13.97
N ALA A 81 9.88 34.94 12.68
CA ALA A 81 9.54 36.16 11.93
C ALA A 81 8.05 36.22 11.54
N LEU A 82 7.45 35.10 11.15
CA LEU A 82 6.04 35.02 10.73
C LEU A 82 5.05 35.16 11.89
N CYS A 83 5.44 34.84 13.12
CA CYS A 83 4.59 35.02 14.29
C CYS A 83 4.40 36.49 14.71
N LYS A 84 5.14 37.45 14.13
CA LYS A 84 5.00 38.89 14.45
C LYS A 84 4.03 39.67 13.55
N ASP A 85 3.62 39.12 12.41
CA ASP A 85 2.82 39.85 11.40
C ASP A 85 1.33 39.48 11.32
N VAL A 86 0.83 38.55 12.17
CA VAL A 86 -0.57 38.08 12.11
C VAL A 86 -1.57 39.00 12.84
N GLN A 87 -1.12 40.14 13.41
CA GLN A 87 -1.99 41.08 14.11
C GLN A 87 -2.37 42.32 13.28
N LYS A 88 -2.70 42.16 12.00
CA LYS A 88 -3.39 43.20 11.21
C LYS A 88 -3.83 42.67 9.85
N VAL A 89 -5.07 42.19 9.70
CA VAL A 89 -5.94 42.51 8.54
C VAL A 89 -7.40 42.25 8.96
N LYS A 90 -8.23 43.24 8.71
CA LYS A 90 -9.65 43.37 9.05
C LYS A 90 -10.49 43.10 7.80
N VAL A 91 -11.64 42.48 8.04
CA VAL A 91 -12.83 42.25 7.20
C VAL A 91 -13.07 43.29 6.09
N VAL A 92 -13.31 42.84 4.86
CA VAL A 92 -14.31 43.40 3.90
C VAL A 92 -14.87 42.25 3.04
N ALA A 93 -16.20 42.17 2.98
CA ALA A 93 -16.98 41.30 2.09
C ALA A 93 -17.24 42.03 0.76
N ASP A 94 -17.41 41.29 -0.34
CA ASP A 94 -18.37 41.66 -1.39
C ASP A 94 -18.64 40.51 -2.38
N ASP A 95 -19.92 40.43 -2.77
CA ASP A 95 -20.52 39.61 -3.82
C ASP A 95 -20.01 40.00 -5.22
N ASP A 96 -19.93 39.05 -6.17
CA ASP A 96 -20.45 39.31 -7.52
C ASP A 96 -20.69 38.03 -8.35
N TYR A 97 -21.79 38.08 -9.10
CA TYR A 97 -22.34 37.09 -10.02
C TYR A 97 -21.75 37.31 -11.43
N GLY A 98 -21.30 36.25 -12.12
CA GLY A 98 -20.72 36.39 -13.47
C GLY A 98 -20.86 35.16 -14.35
N ASN A 99 -21.89 35.19 -15.19
CA ASN A 99 -22.29 34.22 -16.20
C ASN A 99 -21.24 34.03 -17.32
N SER A 100 -21.05 32.81 -17.83
CA SER A 100 -20.42 32.57 -19.15
C SER A 100 -20.80 31.21 -19.73
N THR A 101 -21.61 31.28 -20.79
CA THR A 101 -21.99 30.25 -21.75
C THR A 101 -20.87 29.97 -22.76
N ALA A 102 -20.58 28.70 -23.04
CA ALA A 102 -20.03 28.24 -24.32
C ALA A 102 -20.31 26.74 -24.51
N GLY A 103 -20.95 26.38 -25.62
CA GLY A 103 -21.46 25.04 -25.92
C GLY A 103 -20.53 24.15 -26.75
N GLY A 104 -21.04 22.93 -27.00
CA GLY A 104 -20.51 21.91 -27.93
C GLY A 104 -19.37 21.08 -27.31
N THR A 105 -19.41 19.76 -27.23
CA THR A 105 -20.05 18.72 -28.05
C THR A 105 -20.19 17.44 -27.22
N SER A 106 -21.42 16.96 -27.04
CA SER A 106 -21.70 15.60 -26.59
C SER A 106 -21.89 14.73 -27.83
N ARG A 107 -21.02 13.74 -28.02
CA ARG A 107 -21.31 12.51 -28.76
C ARG A 107 -20.21 11.50 -28.45
N ASN A 108 -20.62 10.44 -27.73
CA ASN A 108 -20.06 9.08 -27.66
C ASN A 108 -19.99 8.54 -26.23
N PHE A 109 -21.13 8.19 -25.65
CA PHE A 109 -21.15 7.39 -24.41
C PHE A 109 -22.33 6.40 -24.32
N SER A 110 -22.82 5.92 -25.46
CA SER A 110 -23.88 4.91 -25.50
C SER A 110 -23.31 3.58 -25.97
N LYS A 111 -22.61 2.88 -25.07
CA LYS A 111 -22.36 1.43 -25.16
C LYS A 111 -21.83 1.01 -23.78
N ASN A 112 -22.61 0.18 -23.08
CA ASN A 112 -22.35 -0.49 -21.80
C ASN A 112 -23.21 0.00 -20.62
N PHE A 113 -24.53 -0.11 -20.73
CA PHE A 113 -25.42 -0.19 -19.57
C PHE A 113 -26.56 -1.18 -19.88
N GLY A 114 -26.35 -2.45 -19.56
CA GLY A 114 -27.39 -3.46 -19.54
C GLY A 114 -27.58 -3.91 -18.10
N LEU A 115 -28.53 -3.29 -17.39
CA LEU A 115 -29.24 -3.79 -16.19
C LEU A 115 -30.01 -2.71 -15.39
N MET A 116 -30.17 -1.49 -15.89
CA MET A 116 -31.19 -0.57 -15.34
C MET A 116 -32.52 -0.77 -16.07
N SER A 117 -33.64 -0.78 -15.34
CA SER A 117 -34.98 -0.92 -15.94
C SER A 117 -35.20 0.22 -16.92
N LYS A 118 -35.79 -0.10 -18.09
CA LYS A 118 -36.00 0.88 -19.17
C LYS A 118 -36.81 2.10 -18.72
N GLY A 119 -37.61 1.99 -17.66
CA GLY A 119 -38.32 3.12 -17.04
C GLY A 119 -37.39 4.12 -16.35
N VAL A 120 -36.41 3.66 -15.58
CA VAL A 120 -35.46 4.55 -14.89
C VAL A 120 -34.53 5.26 -15.88
N ILE A 121 -34.12 4.59 -16.95
CA ILE A 121 -33.33 5.22 -18.02
C ILE A 121 -34.18 6.21 -18.82
N SER A 122 -35.46 5.92 -19.07
CA SER A 122 -36.42 6.84 -19.70
C SER A 122 -36.59 8.10 -18.86
N ASP A 123 -36.77 7.95 -17.54
CA ASP A 123 -36.89 9.08 -16.63
C ASP A 123 -35.58 9.86 -16.58
N LEU A 124 -34.42 9.21 -16.47
CA LEU A 124 -33.10 9.86 -16.52
C LEU A 124 -32.78 10.52 -17.88
N GLN A 125 -33.32 10.02 -18.98
CA GLN A 125 -33.19 10.63 -20.31
C GLN A 125 -34.13 11.83 -20.48
N ALA A 126 -35.32 11.80 -19.88
CA ALA A 126 -36.20 12.95 -19.76
C ALA A 126 -35.64 14.03 -18.80
N LEU A 127 -34.67 13.67 -17.95
CA LEU A 127 -34.02 14.55 -16.96
C LEU A 127 -32.73 15.25 -17.45
N ARG A 128 -32.36 15.13 -18.75
CA ARG A 128 -31.14 15.76 -19.28
C ARG A 128 -31.37 17.19 -19.80
N SER A 129 -30.95 18.18 -18.97
CA SER A 129 -30.68 19.63 -19.19
C SER A 129 -31.84 20.63 -18.99
N PRO A 130 -31.61 21.89 -18.54
CA PRO A 130 -30.52 22.48 -17.74
C PRO A 130 -30.96 22.99 -16.34
N GLU A 131 -32.23 22.81 -15.96
CA GLU A 131 -32.75 23.13 -14.63
C GLU A 131 -33.67 21.98 -14.24
N LEU A 132 -33.26 21.14 -13.29
CA LEU A 132 -34.15 20.10 -12.75
C LEU A 132 -35.37 20.83 -12.13
N GLY A 133 -36.46 20.99 -12.87
CA GLY A 133 -37.76 21.44 -12.34
C GLY A 133 -38.39 20.45 -11.34
N LEU A 134 -37.59 19.54 -10.78
CA LEU A 134 -37.95 18.62 -9.72
C LEU A 134 -37.87 19.34 -8.38
N ASP A 135 -39.03 19.65 -7.83
CA ASP A 135 -39.17 20.12 -6.45
C ASP A 135 -39.13 18.91 -5.51
N ILE A 136 -38.03 18.77 -4.76
CA ILE A 136 -37.79 17.66 -3.82
C ILE A 136 -38.88 17.61 -2.73
N ARG A 137 -39.57 18.71 -2.45
CA ARG A 137 -40.69 18.75 -1.48
C ARG A 137 -41.82 17.78 -1.81
N SER A 138 -41.98 17.43 -3.09
CA SER A 138 -43.04 16.53 -3.55
C SER A 138 -42.64 15.05 -3.49
N LEU A 139 -41.36 14.76 -3.22
CA LEU A 139 -40.83 13.41 -3.26
C LEU A 139 -40.96 12.72 -1.90
N SER A 140 -41.38 11.46 -1.92
CA SER A 140 -41.24 10.57 -0.76
C SER A 140 -39.76 10.26 -0.49
N GLN A 141 -39.45 9.89 0.76
CA GLN A 141 -38.08 9.52 1.16
C GLN A 141 -37.50 8.40 0.27
N ALA A 142 -38.31 7.40 -0.09
CA ALA A 142 -37.87 6.31 -0.97
C ALA A 142 -37.56 6.79 -2.40
N GLN A 143 -38.30 7.77 -2.92
CA GLN A 143 -38.03 8.35 -4.24
C GLN A 143 -36.75 9.20 -4.22
N LEU A 144 -36.56 9.99 -3.17
CA LEU A 144 -35.32 10.75 -2.97
C LEU A 144 -34.10 9.83 -2.87
N ASP A 145 -34.21 8.76 -2.09
CA ASP A 145 -33.16 7.76 -1.91
C ASP A 145 -32.80 7.06 -3.22
N ASN A 146 -33.80 6.66 -4.01
CA ASN A 146 -33.58 6.04 -5.32
C ASN A 146 -32.95 7.02 -6.32
N LEU A 147 -33.33 8.31 -6.27
CA LEU A 147 -32.79 9.33 -7.16
C LEU A 147 -31.32 9.66 -6.81
N LEU A 148 -31.00 9.78 -5.52
CA LEU A 148 -29.62 9.95 -5.07
C LEU A 148 -28.77 8.70 -5.35
N SER A 149 -29.30 7.50 -5.12
CA SER A 149 -28.59 6.25 -5.40
C SER A 149 -28.32 6.08 -6.89
N SER A 150 -29.30 6.33 -7.75
CA SER A 150 -29.12 6.25 -9.20
C SER A 150 -28.14 7.30 -9.73
N THR A 151 -28.17 8.53 -9.23
CA THR A 151 -27.18 9.57 -9.62
C THR A 151 -25.76 9.23 -9.15
N LEU A 152 -25.61 8.58 -7.99
CA LEU A 152 -24.33 8.06 -7.50
C LEU A 152 -23.81 6.91 -8.37
N GLU A 153 -24.65 5.97 -8.77
CA GLU A 153 -24.28 4.84 -9.65
C GLU A 153 -23.82 5.32 -11.02
N ILE A 154 -24.53 6.29 -11.60
CA ILE A 154 -24.23 6.90 -12.89
C ILE A 154 -23.03 7.86 -12.79
N LYS A 155 -22.65 8.27 -11.57
CA LYS A 155 -21.62 9.26 -11.27
C LYS A 155 -21.87 10.59 -11.99
N ASN A 156 -23.14 10.98 -12.15
CA ASN A 156 -23.48 12.27 -12.74
C ASN A 156 -23.29 13.38 -11.70
N LYS A 157 -22.13 14.05 -11.76
CA LYS A 157 -21.73 15.10 -10.83
C LYS A 157 -22.72 16.27 -10.79
N VAL A 158 -23.27 16.69 -11.93
CA VAL A 158 -24.10 17.90 -12.01
C VAL A 158 -25.43 17.68 -11.30
N ASP A 159 -26.14 16.61 -11.70
CA ASP A 159 -27.45 16.26 -11.13
C ASP A 159 -27.33 15.92 -9.64
N PHE A 160 -26.28 15.19 -9.24
CA PHE A 160 -26.03 14.88 -7.85
C PHE A 160 -25.85 16.15 -7.00
N LEU A 161 -25.02 17.09 -7.43
CA LEU A 161 -24.80 18.34 -6.68
C LEU A 161 -26.06 19.20 -6.64
N TYR A 162 -26.88 19.18 -7.70
CA TYR A 162 -28.17 19.84 -7.70
C TYR A 162 -29.10 19.25 -6.63
N LEU A 163 -29.22 17.92 -6.57
CA LEU A 163 -30.05 17.24 -5.57
C LEU A 163 -29.56 17.48 -4.14
N VAL A 164 -28.24 17.50 -3.93
CA VAL A 164 -27.66 17.81 -2.61
C VAL A 164 -27.99 19.25 -2.18
N ARG A 165 -27.86 20.23 -3.09
CA ARG A 165 -28.31 21.61 -2.81
C ARG A 165 -29.81 21.67 -2.50
N GLN A 166 -30.56 20.85 -3.23
CA GLN A 166 -31.92 20.41 -2.95
C GLN A 166 -32.19 20.13 -1.46
N CYS A 167 -31.57 19.04 -1.01
CA CYS A 167 -31.64 18.54 0.34
C CYS A 167 -31.25 19.61 1.37
N ILE A 168 -30.17 20.37 1.11
CA ILE A 168 -29.68 21.43 2.00
C ILE A 168 -30.72 22.55 2.11
N ARG A 169 -31.21 23.07 0.97
CA ARG A 169 -32.16 24.19 0.92
C ARG A 169 -33.47 23.87 1.65
N TRP A 170 -33.94 22.63 1.56
CA TRP A 170 -35.19 22.18 2.17
C TRP A 170 -35.01 21.47 3.50
N GLN A 171 -33.78 21.39 4.01
CA GLN A 171 -33.43 20.63 5.22
C GLN A 171 -33.95 19.17 5.21
N GLN A 172 -34.08 18.57 4.03
CA GLN A 172 -34.55 17.19 3.86
C GLN A 172 -33.38 16.25 3.69
N LEU A 173 -33.20 15.33 4.63
CA LEU A 173 -32.14 14.33 4.61
C LEU A 173 -32.65 13.01 4.01
N PRO A 174 -31.84 12.33 3.17
CA PRO A 174 -32.14 10.98 2.72
C PRO A 174 -31.94 9.97 3.87
N SER A 175 -32.26 8.69 3.63
CA SER A 175 -31.95 7.65 4.61
C SER A 175 -30.46 7.56 4.95
N ASN A 176 -30.15 7.02 6.13
CA ASN A 176 -28.78 6.97 6.65
C ASN A 176 -27.77 6.33 5.69
N GLU A 177 -28.15 5.25 5.01
CA GLU A 177 -27.26 4.53 4.10
C GLU A 177 -26.95 5.36 2.85
N VAL A 178 -27.96 6.00 2.29
CA VAL A 178 -27.82 6.89 1.13
C VAL A 178 -27.05 8.14 1.52
N LEU A 179 -27.32 8.72 2.70
CA LEU A 179 -26.62 9.88 3.22
C LEU A 179 -25.12 9.61 3.39
N VAL A 180 -24.74 8.48 3.99
CA VAL A 180 -23.33 8.07 4.12
C VAL A 180 -22.69 7.90 2.74
N SER A 181 -23.40 7.33 1.78
CA SER A 181 -22.91 7.16 0.41
C SER A 181 -22.73 8.51 -0.30
N CYS A 182 -23.66 9.44 -0.11
CA CYS A 182 -23.57 10.81 -0.59
C CYS A 182 -22.38 11.53 0.03
N LEU A 183 -22.16 11.41 1.34
CA LEU A 183 -21.03 12.01 2.05
C LEU A 183 -19.68 11.46 1.55
N LYS A 184 -19.57 10.15 1.29
CA LYS A 184 -18.38 9.54 0.67
C LYS A 184 -18.12 10.13 -0.71
N TYR A 185 -19.15 10.33 -1.52
CA TYR A 185 -19.00 10.92 -2.86
C TYR A 185 -18.70 12.42 -2.81
N LEU A 186 -19.32 13.19 -1.91
CA LEU A 186 -18.95 14.59 -1.67
C LEU A 186 -17.50 14.73 -1.22
N SER A 187 -17.02 13.79 -0.40
CA SER A 187 -15.63 13.73 0.04
C SER A 187 -14.66 13.43 -1.11
N SER A 188 -15.07 12.65 -2.12
CA SER A 188 -14.24 12.40 -3.31
C SER A 188 -14.23 13.57 -4.28
N LEU A 189 -15.27 14.41 -4.27
CA LEU A 189 -15.38 15.64 -5.05
C LEU A 189 -14.78 16.88 -4.35
N SER A 190 -14.19 16.73 -3.17
CA SER A 190 -13.61 17.82 -2.36
C SER A 190 -14.62 18.95 -2.04
N ARG A 191 -15.90 18.61 -1.81
CA ARG A 191 -16.97 19.60 -1.55
C ARG A 191 -17.21 19.81 -0.05
N VAL A 192 -16.22 20.40 0.64
CA VAL A 192 -16.26 20.63 2.10
C VAL A 192 -17.49 21.42 2.54
N GLN A 193 -17.82 22.52 1.86
CA GLN A 193 -18.98 23.37 2.20
C GLN A 193 -20.31 22.61 2.23
N HIS A 194 -20.53 21.67 1.30
CA HIS A 194 -21.78 20.90 1.26
C HIS A 194 -21.83 19.89 2.42
N ILE A 195 -20.67 19.35 2.83
CA ILE A 195 -20.58 18.47 4.00
C ILE A 195 -20.84 19.26 5.29
N GLU A 196 -20.32 20.48 5.39
CA GLU A 196 -20.56 21.37 6.54
C GLU A 196 -22.04 21.74 6.65
N SER A 197 -22.69 22.17 5.57
CA SER A 197 -24.14 22.46 5.60
C SER A 197 -24.98 21.23 5.95
N ILE A 198 -24.59 20.03 5.49
CA ILE A 198 -25.26 18.78 5.90
C ILE A 198 -25.01 18.49 7.39
N ALA A 199 -23.81 18.75 7.90
CA ALA A 199 -23.47 18.58 9.30
C ALA A 199 -24.30 19.51 10.20
N GLU A 200 -24.46 20.78 9.80
CA GLU A 200 -25.32 21.75 10.48
C GLU A 200 -26.77 21.27 10.54
N ILE A 201 -27.35 20.82 9.43
CA ILE A 201 -28.70 20.25 9.41
C ILE A 201 -28.81 19.02 10.32
N CYS A 202 -27.80 18.15 10.30
CA CYS A 202 -27.74 16.98 11.16
C CYS A 202 -27.61 17.36 12.65
N GLN A 203 -26.96 18.48 12.99
CA GLN A 203 -26.89 19.00 14.35
C GLN A 203 -28.24 19.60 14.79
N GLU A 204 -28.85 20.44 13.96
CA GLU A 204 -30.17 21.04 14.22
C GLU A 204 -31.25 19.96 14.46
N GLN A 205 -31.21 18.87 13.70
CA GLN A 205 -32.16 17.76 13.80
C GLN A 205 -31.78 16.71 14.86
N ASN A 206 -30.70 16.91 15.62
CA ASN A 206 -30.15 15.92 16.57
C ASN A 206 -29.99 14.51 15.95
N HIS A 207 -29.54 14.47 14.70
CA HIS A 207 -29.48 13.27 13.90
C HIS A 207 -28.48 12.26 14.46
N VAL A 208 -28.78 10.96 14.36
CA VAL A 208 -27.96 9.87 14.92
C VAL A 208 -26.52 9.89 14.37
N LEU A 209 -26.37 10.30 13.11
CA LEU A 209 -25.07 10.35 12.43
C LEU A 209 -24.11 11.37 13.02
N THR A 210 -24.61 12.46 13.62
CA THR A 210 -23.81 13.49 14.27
C THR A 210 -23.02 12.90 15.44
N LYS A 211 -23.68 12.09 16.27
CA LYS A 211 -23.04 11.36 17.38
C LYS A 211 -22.20 10.19 16.89
N MET A 212 -22.64 9.49 15.85
CA MET A 212 -21.94 8.33 15.31
C MET A 212 -20.60 8.70 14.67
N TYR A 213 -20.55 9.78 13.90
CA TYR A 213 -19.38 10.19 13.12
C TYR A 213 -18.75 11.51 13.59
N CYS A 214 -19.13 11.99 14.78
CA CYS A 214 -18.55 13.17 15.43
C CYS A 214 -18.55 14.38 14.51
N ASP A 215 -19.75 14.87 14.22
CA ASP A 215 -19.99 15.99 13.31
C ASP A 215 -19.45 15.73 11.89
N LEU A 216 -19.53 14.47 11.44
CA LEU A 216 -19.10 14.03 10.12
C LEU A 216 -17.59 14.28 9.85
N ALA A 217 -16.77 14.38 10.91
CA ALA A 217 -15.33 14.62 10.84
C ALA A 217 -14.57 13.71 9.84
N PRO A 218 -14.82 12.39 9.71
CA PRO A 218 -14.13 11.55 8.74
C PRO A 218 -14.34 11.99 7.29
N PHE A 219 -15.55 12.45 6.96
CA PHE A 219 -15.91 12.90 5.61
C PHE A 219 -15.33 14.28 5.33
N LYS A 220 -15.45 15.20 6.30
CA LYS A 220 -14.87 16.54 6.23
C LYS A 220 -13.35 16.49 6.03
N ALA A 221 -12.66 15.68 6.82
CA ALA A 221 -11.22 15.51 6.71
C ALA A 221 -10.79 14.96 5.34
N MET A 222 -11.49 13.94 4.82
CA MET A 222 -11.18 13.39 3.50
C MET A 222 -11.43 14.39 2.37
N ALA A 223 -12.45 15.24 2.49
CA ALA A 223 -12.71 16.32 1.55
C ALA A 223 -11.60 17.39 1.60
N LEU A 224 -11.18 17.80 2.81
CA LEU A 224 -10.10 18.77 3.04
C LEU A 224 -8.75 18.26 2.50
N TRP A 225 -8.48 16.97 2.70
CA TRP A 225 -7.27 16.32 2.20
C TRP A 225 -7.18 16.39 0.68
N ARG A 226 -8.29 16.16 -0.02
CA ARG A 226 -8.36 16.22 -1.48
C ARG A 226 -8.44 17.65 -2.04
N SER A 227 -8.68 18.66 -1.21
CA SER A 227 -8.55 20.07 -1.56
C SER A 227 -7.18 20.66 -1.21
N ASP A 228 -6.17 19.80 -1.01
CA ASP A 228 -4.77 20.17 -0.68
C ASP A 228 -4.59 20.93 0.64
N SER A 229 -5.56 20.87 1.55
CA SER A 229 -5.49 21.45 2.89
C SER A 229 -5.09 20.39 3.92
N ALA A 230 -3.86 19.86 3.79
CA ALA A 230 -3.37 18.72 4.57
C ALA A 230 -3.42 18.94 6.09
N ASP A 231 -2.94 20.08 6.58
CA ASP A 231 -2.88 20.37 8.02
C ASP A 231 -4.28 20.44 8.65
N LEU A 232 -5.22 21.08 7.96
CA LEU A 232 -6.61 21.17 8.39
C LEU A 232 -7.30 19.80 8.38
N ALA A 233 -7.03 18.99 7.36
CA ALA A 233 -7.56 17.62 7.27
C ALA A 233 -7.08 16.76 8.43
N LEU A 234 -5.78 16.79 8.72
CA LEU A 234 -5.19 15.98 9.78
C LEU A 234 -5.63 16.44 11.19
N LYS A 235 -5.72 17.76 11.44
CA LYS A 235 -6.30 18.32 12.67
C LYS A 235 -7.77 17.93 12.85
N THR A 236 -8.55 17.93 11.76
CA THR A 236 -9.96 17.51 11.79
C THR A 236 -10.09 16.03 12.16
N LEU A 237 -9.18 15.17 11.68
CA LEU A 237 -9.16 13.74 12.06
C LEU A 237 -8.82 13.56 13.53
N SER A 238 -7.79 14.25 14.04
CA SER A 238 -7.40 14.12 15.45
C SER A 238 -8.53 14.57 16.39
N GLN A 239 -9.17 15.70 16.10
CA GLN A 239 -10.32 16.19 16.86
C GLN A 239 -11.51 15.24 16.79
N GLY A 240 -11.84 14.76 15.60
CA GLY A 240 -12.91 13.77 15.42
C GLY A 240 -12.63 12.45 16.13
N TYR A 241 -11.36 12.10 16.34
CA TYR A 241 -10.96 10.88 17.02
C TYR A 241 -11.18 10.95 18.53
N GLU A 242 -10.91 12.11 19.14
CA GLU A 242 -11.10 12.37 20.58
C GLU A 242 -12.57 12.26 20.98
N SER A 243 -13.47 12.85 20.19
CA SER A 243 -14.91 12.85 20.44
C SER A 243 -15.64 11.64 19.84
N GLY A 244 -14.87 10.74 19.21
CA GLY A 244 -15.25 9.56 18.42
C GLY A 244 -16.17 8.53 19.10
N SER A 245 -17.33 8.20 18.52
CA SER A 245 -17.95 6.89 18.73
C SER A 245 -17.07 5.77 18.14
N ASN A 246 -17.26 4.50 18.54
CA ASN A 246 -16.47 3.39 17.99
C ASN A 246 -16.58 3.27 16.45
N GLU A 247 -17.76 3.56 15.90
CA GLU A 247 -17.99 3.55 14.46
C GLU A 247 -17.31 4.74 13.77
N GLY A 248 -17.37 5.92 14.39
CA GLY A 248 -16.62 7.10 13.98
C GLY A 248 -15.12 6.83 13.94
N LYS A 249 -14.55 6.26 15.01
CA LYS A 249 -13.14 5.87 15.08
C LYS A 249 -12.75 4.85 14.01
N ARG A 250 -13.63 3.90 13.67
CA ARG A 250 -13.42 2.96 12.55
C ARG A 250 -13.31 3.69 11.21
N MET A 251 -14.20 4.65 10.96
CA MET A 251 -14.16 5.47 9.75
C MET A 251 -12.94 6.41 9.71
N ILE A 252 -12.57 7.02 10.83
CA ILE A 252 -11.34 7.85 10.93
C ILE A 252 -10.11 7.00 10.65
N ARG A 253 -10.03 5.78 11.19
CA ARG A 253 -8.95 4.83 10.90
C ARG A 253 -8.86 4.50 9.40
N ALA A 254 -10.00 4.33 8.73
CA ALA A 254 -10.02 4.09 7.28
C ALA A 254 -9.57 5.34 6.49
N ALA A 255 -10.01 6.53 6.89
CA ALA A 255 -9.57 7.80 6.32
C ALA A 255 -8.06 8.00 6.51
N PHE A 256 -7.57 7.79 7.72
CA PHE A 256 -6.16 7.91 8.09
C PHE A 256 -5.27 6.96 7.28
N ARG A 257 -5.69 5.70 7.09
CA ARG A 257 -4.98 4.75 6.21
C ARG A 257 -4.89 5.27 4.78
N THR A 258 -5.99 5.78 4.23
CA THR A 258 -6.04 6.32 2.86
C THR A 258 -5.11 7.51 2.71
N ILE A 259 -5.11 8.41 3.69
CA ILE A 259 -4.23 9.58 3.74
C ILE A 259 -2.76 9.17 3.82
N ALA A 260 -2.42 8.19 4.66
CA ALA A 260 -1.06 7.66 4.75
C ALA A 260 -0.57 7.09 3.40
N GLU A 261 -1.42 6.34 2.70
CA GLU A 261 -1.14 5.81 1.36
C GLU A 261 -0.93 6.92 0.33
N GLU A 262 -1.79 7.93 0.31
CA GLU A 262 -1.70 9.05 -0.64
C GLU A 262 -0.51 9.98 -0.35
N THR A 263 -0.15 10.18 0.93
CA THR A 263 0.98 11.03 1.34
C THR A 263 2.29 10.56 0.75
N LEU A 264 2.54 9.25 0.84
CA LEU A 264 3.77 8.64 0.35
C LEU A 264 3.81 8.56 -1.19
N ALA A 265 2.65 8.42 -1.85
CA ALA A 265 2.57 8.53 -3.29
C ALA A 265 2.92 9.94 -3.80
N LYS A 266 2.51 10.99 -3.06
CA LYS A 266 2.76 12.40 -3.40
C LYS A 266 4.14 12.92 -2.95
N LYS A 267 4.95 12.10 -2.24
CA LYS A 267 6.33 12.40 -1.79
C LYS A 267 6.50 13.67 -0.93
N SER A 268 5.48 14.05 -0.14
CA SER A 268 5.62 15.20 0.77
C SER A 268 6.14 14.77 2.14
N GLU A 269 7.45 14.93 2.35
CA GLU A 269 8.12 14.62 3.63
C GLU A 269 7.53 15.40 4.81
N ALA A 270 7.22 16.69 4.62
CA ALA A 270 6.67 17.53 5.68
C ALA A 270 5.31 17.02 6.17
N VAL A 271 4.47 16.54 5.26
CA VAL A 271 3.15 15.98 5.60
C VAL A 271 3.28 14.62 6.27
N LEU A 272 4.29 13.81 5.91
CA LEU A 272 4.58 12.56 6.59
C LEU A 272 4.99 12.78 8.05
N VAL A 273 5.85 13.76 8.32
CA VAL A 273 6.25 14.12 9.69
C VAL A 273 5.02 14.52 10.51
N HIS A 274 4.15 15.37 9.95
CA HIS A 274 2.93 15.78 10.66
C HIS A 274 1.95 14.61 10.88
N LEU A 275 1.85 13.70 9.90
CA LEU A 275 1.05 12.47 10.02
C LEU A 275 1.59 11.56 11.14
N MET A 276 2.91 11.42 11.25
CA MET A 276 3.56 10.66 12.32
C MET A 276 3.29 11.29 13.69
N GLU A 277 3.42 12.61 13.83
CA GLU A 277 3.11 13.32 15.07
C GLU A 277 1.67 13.09 15.53
N ILE A 278 0.72 13.15 14.60
CA ILE A 278 -0.70 12.91 14.91
C ILE A 278 -0.95 11.44 15.27
N ALA A 279 -0.31 10.50 14.57
CA ALA A 279 -0.39 9.08 14.93
C ALA A 279 0.12 8.83 16.35
N ARG A 280 1.24 9.46 16.73
CA ARG A 280 1.80 9.40 18.09
C ARG A 280 0.85 10.00 19.11
N SER A 281 0.31 11.19 18.85
CA SER A 281 -0.65 11.84 19.75
C SER A 281 -1.91 11.00 19.98
N ILE A 282 -2.43 10.37 18.91
CA ILE A 282 -3.58 9.46 19.02
C ILE A 282 -3.23 8.22 19.86
N TYR A 283 -2.05 7.64 19.65
CA TYR A 283 -1.60 6.50 20.45
C TYR A 283 -1.42 6.87 21.93
N GLU A 284 -0.77 7.98 22.25
CA GLU A 284 -0.57 8.44 23.63
C GLU A 284 -1.91 8.62 24.37
N LYS A 285 -2.90 9.23 23.70
CA LYS A 285 -4.21 9.54 24.30
C LYS A 285 -5.17 8.35 24.35
N HIS A 286 -5.16 7.48 23.34
CA HIS A 286 -6.19 6.44 23.17
C HIS A 286 -5.65 5.02 23.14
N GLN A 287 -4.33 4.84 23.19
CA GLN A 287 -3.65 3.55 23.10
C GLN A 287 -4.07 2.75 21.85
N ASP A 288 -4.40 3.43 20.74
CA ASP A 288 -4.74 2.76 19.48
C ASP A 288 -3.51 2.62 18.59
N ILE A 289 -2.84 1.48 18.73
CA ILE A 289 -1.65 1.11 17.94
C ILE A 289 -1.94 0.97 16.44
N PHE A 290 -3.20 0.82 16.02
CA PHE A 290 -3.56 0.67 14.62
C PHE A 290 -3.14 1.87 13.77
N VAL A 291 -3.24 3.08 14.32
CA VAL A 291 -2.92 4.32 13.61
C VAL A 291 -1.42 4.38 13.30
N ILE A 292 -0.59 4.05 14.30
CA ILE A 292 0.86 3.89 14.14
C ILE A 292 1.19 2.80 13.11
N ALA A 293 0.52 1.66 13.19
CA ALA A 293 0.74 0.55 12.26
C ALA A 293 0.39 0.90 10.80
N CYS A 294 -0.59 1.77 10.59
CA CYS A 294 -0.90 2.29 9.26
C CYS A 294 0.25 3.12 8.72
N VAL A 295 0.80 4.05 9.50
CA VAL A 295 1.96 4.85 9.06
C VAL A 295 3.17 3.95 8.83
N TRP A 296 3.48 3.08 9.80
CA TRP A 296 4.60 2.14 9.70
C TRP A 296 4.54 1.30 8.43
N LYS A 297 3.39 0.70 8.12
CA LYS A 297 3.24 -0.15 6.93
C LYS A 297 3.58 0.61 5.66
N GLN A 298 3.12 1.85 5.53
CA GLN A 298 3.35 2.61 4.32
C GLN A 298 4.81 3.09 4.22
N CYS A 299 5.40 3.55 5.33
CA CYS A 299 6.82 3.91 5.38
C CYS A 299 7.72 2.70 5.09
N PHE A 300 7.36 1.52 5.59
CA PHE A 300 8.12 0.28 5.39
C PHE A 300 8.13 -0.16 3.92
N VAL A 301 6.97 -0.09 3.25
CA VAL A 301 6.83 -0.47 1.84
C VAL A 301 7.53 0.53 0.91
N CYS A 302 7.70 1.78 1.34
CA CYS A 302 8.32 2.81 0.55
C CYS A 302 9.76 2.44 0.13
N ASP A 303 10.15 2.89 -1.06
CA ASP A 303 11.51 2.68 -1.60
C ASP A 303 12.51 3.74 -1.08
N TRP A 304 12.01 4.80 -0.44
CA TRP A 304 12.83 5.89 0.06
C TRP A 304 13.48 5.53 1.39
N PHE A 305 14.80 5.70 1.47
CA PHE A 305 15.59 5.38 2.65
C PHE A 305 15.14 6.12 3.92
N CYS A 306 14.78 7.41 3.81
CA CYS A 306 14.31 8.20 4.96
C CYS A 306 13.02 7.63 5.56
N ASP A 307 12.11 7.15 4.71
CA ASP A 307 10.84 6.57 5.14
C ASP A 307 11.08 5.19 5.77
N GLN A 308 11.97 4.39 5.19
CA GLN A 308 12.37 3.10 5.76
C GLN A 308 13.03 3.26 7.13
N LYS A 309 13.89 4.27 7.30
CA LYS A 309 14.47 4.61 8.60
C LYS A 309 13.39 5.00 9.60
N SER A 310 12.46 5.86 9.19
CA SER A 310 11.31 6.24 10.02
C SER A 310 10.45 5.04 10.43
N ALA A 311 10.28 4.05 9.54
CA ALA A 311 9.59 2.80 9.84
C ALA A 311 10.38 1.97 10.87
N GLY A 312 11.70 1.89 10.75
CA GLY A 312 12.58 1.25 11.73
C GLY A 312 12.47 1.90 13.12
N ASP A 313 12.50 3.22 13.18
CA ASP A 313 12.37 3.98 14.42
C ASP A 313 11.01 3.74 15.10
N LEU A 314 9.91 3.71 14.32
CA LEU A 314 8.58 3.36 14.84
C LEU A 314 8.53 1.90 15.34
N PHE A 315 9.14 0.97 14.61
CA PHE A 315 9.15 -0.44 14.97
C PHE A 315 9.91 -0.70 16.27
N LEU A 316 11.06 -0.03 16.45
CA LEU A 316 11.86 -0.11 17.67
C LEU A 316 11.13 0.49 18.88
N HIS A 317 10.42 1.60 18.69
CA HIS A 317 9.80 2.34 19.78
C HIS A 317 8.53 1.70 20.34
N TYR A 318 7.77 0.96 19.53
CA TYR A 318 6.48 0.39 19.92
C TYR A 318 6.51 -1.15 19.92
N GLU A 319 6.59 -1.77 21.10
CA GLU A 319 6.58 -3.24 21.21
C GLU A 319 5.26 -3.85 20.72
N GLU A 320 4.12 -3.20 20.98
CA GLU A 320 2.80 -3.61 20.48
C GLU A 320 2.75 -3.67 18.95
N LEU A 321 3.49 -2.78 18.27
CA LEU A 321 3.61 -2.80 16.82
C LEU A 321 4.34 -4.06 16.36
N GLN A 322 5.42 -4.45 17.03
CA GLN A 322 6.20 -5.66 16.72
C GLN A 322 5.31 -6.90 16.80
N GLN A 323 4.58 -7.07 17.91
CA GLN A 323 3.66 -8.18 18.10
C GLN A 323 2.54 -8.21 17.07
N MET A 324 1.96 -7.05 16.74
CA MET A 324 0.91 -6.94 15.74
C MET A 324 1.40 -7.28 14.33
N VAL A 325 2.62 -6.86 13.98
CA VAL A 325 3.25 -7.16 12.69
C VAL A 325 3.60 -8.64 12.59
N ALA A 326 4.13 -9.26 13.65
CA ALA A 326 4.40 -10.70 13.70
C ALA A 326 3.13 -11.53 13.52
N LYS A 327 2.05 -11.20 14.25
CA LYS A 327 0.72 -11.85 14.14
C LYS A 327 0.10 -11.72 12.75
N ARG A 328 0.48 -10.69 11.98
CA ARG A 328 -0.04 -10.42 10.62
C ARG A 328 0.96 -10.77 9.51
N SER A 329 2.03 -11.49 9.82
CA SER A 329 3.09 -11.90 8.89
C SER A 329 2.55 -12.50 7.58
N VAL A 330 1.60 -13.43 7.67
CA VAL A 330 0.93 -14.06 6.51
C VAL A 330 0.31 -13.01 5.57
N SER A 331 -0.51 -12.11 6.14
CA SER A 331 -1.26 -11.11 5.38
C SER A 331 -0.34 -10.05 4.79
N LEU A 332 0.69 -9.62 5.54
CA LEU A 332 1.67 -8.64 5.07
C LEU A 332 2.52 -9.21 3.95
N CYS A 333 3.11 -10.40 4.15
CA CYS A 333 3.91 -11.07 3.14
C CYS A 333 3.11 -11.33 1.85
N GLY A 334 1.88 -11.85 1.97
CA GLY A 334 0.98 -12.03 0.83
C GLY A 334 0.64 -10.71 0.12
N SER A 335 0.45 -9.61 0.86
CA SER A 335 0.20 -8.28 0.30
C SER A 335 1.41 -7.71 -0.45
N PHE A 336 2.64 -8.05 -0.06
CA PHE A 336 3.86 -7.59 -0.74
C PHE A 336 4.17 -8.44 -1.98
N LEU A 337 4.04 -9.76 -1.86
CA LEU A 337 4.23 -10.70 -2.97
C LEU A 337 3.21 -10.49 -4.09
N SER A 338 1.95 -10.22 -3.77
CA SER A 338 0.91 -9.89 -4.77
C SER A 338 1.20 -8.60 -5.55
N ARG A 339 1.99 -7.69 -4.99
CA ARG A 339 2.49 -6.48 -5.65
C ARG A 339 3.87 -6.68 -6.30
N ASN A 340 4.41 -7.91 -6.30
CA ASN A 340 5.76 -8.23 -6.76
C ASN A 340 6.87 -7.42 -6.05
N ASN A 341 6.64 -6.99 -4.80
CA ASN A 341 7.65 -6.31 -4.00
C ASN A 341 8.39 -7.34 -3.13
N VAL A 342 9.33 -8.05 -3.76
CA VAL A 342 10.15 -9.09 -3.11
C VAL A 342 11.14 -8.47 -2.11
N ASP A 343 11.63 -7.27 -2.39
CA ASP A 343 12.57 -6.55 -1.51
C ASP A 343 11.94 -6.19 -0.16
N ALA A 344 10.66 -5.80 -0.14
CA ALA A 344 9.93 -5.59 1.11
C ALA A 344 9.77 -6.89 1.93
N VAL A 345 9.66 -8.04 1.27
CA VAL A 345 9.59 -9.35 1.94
C VAL A 345 10.94 -9.74 2.54
N HIS A 346 12.04 -9.51 1.81
CA HIS A 346 13.39 -9.73 2.34
C HIS A 346 13.66 -8.84 3.56
N ARG A 347 13.35 -7.55 3.47
CA ARG A 347 13.44 -6.64 4.62
C ARG A 347 12.56 -7.08 5.79
N LEU A 348 11.37 -7.64 5.51
CA LEU A 348 10.48 -8.14 6.56
C LEU A 348 11.07 -9.37 7.26
N ILE A 349 11.71 -10.26 6.50
CA ILE A 349 12.45 -11.42 7.04
C ILE A 349 13.62 -10.93 7.91
N GLU A 350 14.40 -9.96 7.44
CA GLU A 350 15.50 -9.37 8.22
C GLU A 350 15.00 -8.79 9.55
N VAL A 351 13.89 -8.05 9.54
CA VAL A 351 13.27 -7.53 10.76
C VAL A 351 12.84 -8.67 11.68
N TYR A 352 12.17 -9.71 11.19
CA TYR A 352 11.79 -10.84 12.05
C TYR A 352 12.98 -11.57 12.64
N LEU A 353 14.09 -11.70 11.90
CA LEU A 353 15.33 -12.29 12.42
C LEU A 353 15.97 -11.40 13.49
N GLN A 354 16.01 -10.08 13.30
CA GLN A 354 16.55 -9.13 14.28
C GLN A 354 15.81 -9.18 15.62
N TYR A 355 14.50 -9.38 15.59
CA TYR A 355 13.64 -9.42 16.79
C TYR A 355 13.30 -10.85 17.25
N ASN A 356 14.00 -11.87 16.74
CA ASN A 356 13.82 -13.29 17.11
C ASN A 356 12.40 -13.86 16.87
N GLU A 357 11.63 -13.30 15.94
CA GLU A 357 10.29 -13.76 15.56
C GLU A 357 10.35 -14.93 14.56
N ARG A 358 10.86 -16.08 15.03
CA ARG A 358 11.12 -17.26 14.17
C ARG A 358 9.89 -17.79 13.46
N GLU A 359 8.73 -17.81 14.12
CA GLU A 359 7.49 -18.32 13.51
C GLU A 359 7.05 -17.44 12.32
N ALA A 360 7.05 -16.11 12.52
CA ALA A 360 6.74 -15.14 11.47
C ALA A 360 7.75 -15.22 10.30
N CYS A 361 9.03 -15.45 10.61
CA CYS A 361 10.08 -15.65 9.61
C CYS A 361 9.85 -16.92 8.77
N SER A 362 9.57 -18.06 9.42
CA SER A 362 9.29 -19.34 8.75
C SER A 362 8.09 -19.25 7.81
N ILE A 363 7.03 -18.56 8.24
CA ILE A 363 5.86 -18.27 7.41
C ILE A 363 6.26 -17.45 6.17
N CYS A 364 7.07 -16.40 6.34
CA CYS A 364 7.49 -15.56 5.23
C CYS A 364 8.36 -16.31 4.22
N LEU A 365 9.31 -17.13 4.70
CA LEU A 365 10.14 -17.99 3.85
C LEU A 365 9.30 -19.00 3.07
N SER A 366 8.30 -19.60 3.71
CA SER A 366 7.37 -20.53 3.07
C SER A 366 6.54 -19.86 1.97
N LEU A 367 6.02 -18.65 2.22
CA LEU A 367 5.26 -17.89 1.23
C LEU A 367 6.14 -17.41 0.08
N LEU A 368 7.36 -16.96 0.37
CA LEU A 368 8.34 -16.55 -0.63
C LEU A 368 8.75 -17.72 -1.51
N PHE A 369 8.96 -18.91 -0.94
CA PHE A 369 9.23 -20.13 -1.70
C PHE A 369 8.09 -20.44 -2.68
N ASN A 370 6.85 -20.45 -2.19
CA ASN A 370 5.68 -20.72 -3.04
C ASN A 370 5.56 -19.71 -4.18
N TYR A 371 5.86 -18.45 -3.90
CA TYR A 371 5.86 -17.39 -4.91
C TYR A 371 6.92 -17.63 -5.99
N GLN A 372 8.16 -17.96 -5.61
CA GLN A 372 9.25 -18.22 -6.56
C GLN A 372 9.05 -19.53 -7.32
N TYR A 373 8.49 -20.56 -6.67
CA TYR A 373 8.11 -21.82 -7.29
C TYR A 373 7.10 -21.60 -8.43
N ASN A 374 6.07 -20.78 -8.18
CA ASN A 374 5.07 -20.42 -9.20
C ASN A 374 5.69 -19.68 -10.40
N ARG A 375 6.80 -18.97 -10.19
CA ARG A 375 7.59 -18.31 -11.25
C ARG A 375 8.60 -19.25 -11.93
N ARG A 376 8.74 -20.48 -11.44
CA ARG A 376 9.73 -21.49 -11.87
C ARG A 376 11.18 -21.02 -11.73
N ASP A 377 11.46 -20.18 -10.75
CA ASP A 377 12.83 -19.74 -10.45
C ASP A 377 13.54 -20.73 -9.52
N LEU A 378 14.24 -21.68 -10.14
CA LEU A 378 14.96 -22.73 -9.40
C LEU A 378 16.07 -22.15 -8.51
N ARG A 379 16.76 -21.10 -8.98
CA ARG A 379 17.88 -20.52 -8.24
C ARG A 379 17.37 -19.87 -6.96
N ALA A 380 16.33 -19.05 -7.07
CA ALA A 380 15.71 -18.42 -5.90
C ALA A 380 15.16 -19.46 -4.92
N CYS A 381 14.48 -20.50 -5.40
CA CYS A 381 14.02 -21.60 -4.55
C CYS A 381 15.17 -22.32 -3.82
N ALA A 382 16.31 -22.53 -4.50
CA ALA A 382 17.47 -23.19 -3.90
C ALA A 382 18.14 -22.33 -2.82
N GLU A 383 18.25 -21.02 -3.06
CA GLU A 383 18.75 -20.07 -2.07
C GLU A 383 17.83 -20.01 -0.84
N ILE A 384 16.51 -20.01 -1.02
CA ILE A 384 15.55 -20.04 0.10
C ILE A 384 15.68 -21.32 0.92
N ILE A 385 15.77 -22.50 0.29
CA ILE A 385 15.94 -23.77 1.01
C ILE A 385 17.27 -23.80 1.79
N LYS A 386 18.33 -23.27 1.19
CA LYS A 386 19.62 -23.13 1.86
C LYS A 386 19.48 -22.25 3.10
N SER A 387 18.86 -21.07 2.98
CA SER A 387 18.61 -20.18 4.13
C SER A 387 17.72 -20.82 5.19
N CYS A 388 16.67 -21.54 4.82
CA CYS A 388 15.85 -22.31 5.74
C CYS A 388 16.66 -23.36 6.52
N SER A 389 17.62 -24.03 5.86
CA SER A 389 18.51 -24.99 6.51
C SER A 389 19.55 -24.33 7.41
N GLU A 390 20.07 -23.14 7.05
CA GLU A 390 21.04 -22.39 7.86
C GLU A 390 20.39 -21.78 9.11
N LEU A 391 19.11 -21.44 9.02
CA LEU A 391 18.34 -20.82 10.11
C LEU A 391 17.58 -21.83 10.97
N ASP A 392 17.76 -23.14 10.75
CA ASP A 392 17.01 -24.22 11.40
C ASP A 392 15.47 -24.05 11.31
N MET A 393 14.98 -23.54 10.18
CA MET A 393 13.55 -23.35 9.89
C MET A 393 13.18 -24.10 8.61
N PRO A 394 13.08 -25.45 8.67
CA PRO A 394 12.85 -26.26 7.48
C PRO A 394 11.47 -25.99 6.88
N LEU A 395 11.41 -25.99 5.54
CA LEU A 395 10.16 -25.93 4.80
C LEU A 395 9.35 -27.23 4.98
N SER A 396 8.05 -27.15 4.69
CA SER A 396 7.17 -28.32 4.72
C SER A 396 7.58 -29.41 3.73
N GLU A 397 7.24 -30.66 4.02
CA GLU A 397 7.50 -31.80 3.13
C GLU A 397 6.97 -31.58 1.71
N ILE A 398 5.77 -30.99 1.60
CA ILE A 398 5.13 -30.64 0.33
C ILE A 398 6.00 -29.68 -0.49
N GLN A 399 6.61 -28.67 0.15
CA GLN A 399 7.47 -27.70 -0.53
C GLN A 399 8.81 -28.32 -0.96
N ASN A 400 9.33 -29.25 -0.17
CA ASN A 400 10.51 -30.02 -0.54
C ASN A 400 10.24 -30.92 -1.77
N GLU A 401 9.06 -31.56 -1.84
CA GLU A 401 8.62 -32.31 -3.01
C GLU A 401 8.44 -31.40 -4.23
N GLN A 402 7.84 -30.22 -4.05
CA GLN A 402 7.70 -29.21 -5.10
C GLN A 402 9.06 -28.79 -5.67
N PHE A 403 10.04 -28.52 -4.80
CA PHE A 403 11.41 -28.20 -5.21
C PHE A 403 12.01 -29.31 -6.08
N LEU A 404 11.94 -30.57 -5.62
CA LEU A 404 12.42 -31.72 -6.38
C LEU A 404 11.72 -31.86 -7.73
N GLY A 405 10.42 -31.60 -7.79
CA GLY A 405 9.65 -31.54 -9.03
C GLY A 405 10.20 -30.53 -10.04
N LEU A 406 10.63 -29.35 -9.59
CA LEU A 406 11.26 -28.36 -10.49
C LEU A 406 12.60 -28.87 -11.06
N PHE A 407 13.45 -29.52 -10.27
CA PHE A 407 14.71 -30.09 -10.78
C PHE A 407 14.48 -31.18 -11.82
N ILE A 408 13.50 -32.05 -11.58
CA ILE A 408 13.23 -33.18 -12.46
C ILE A 408 12.65 -32.67 -13.79
N ASN A 409 11.73 -31.71 -13.74
CA ASN A 409 11.04 -31.20 -14.92
C ASN A 409 11.92 -30.31 -15.82
N GLN A 410 12.95 -29.63 -15.29
CA GLN A 410 13.92 -28.90 -16.12
C GLN A 410 14.73 -29.85 -17.04
N ASN A 411 15.07 -31.03 -16.55
CA ASN A 411 15.82 -32.02 -17.34
C ASN A 411 15.00 -32.59 -18.51
N GLU A 412 13.67 -32.57 -18.44
CA GLU A 412 12.79 -32.97 -19.54
C GLU A 412 12.62 -31.82 -20.56
N SER A 413 12.51 -30.56 -20.10
CA SER A 413 12.42 -29.40 -21.01
C SER A 413 13.73 -29.12 -21.75
N ASP A 414 14.88 -29.37 -21.13
CA ASP A 414 16.20 -29.19 -21.78
C ASP A 414 16.50 -30.33 -22.78
N LYS A 415 15.96 -31.53 -22.56
CA LYS A 415 16.01 -32.61 -23.56
C LYS A 415 15.11 -32.36 -24.77
N ALA A 416 14.01 -31.62 -24.60
CA ALA A 416 13.15 -31.19 -25.71
C ALA A 416 13.76 -30.05 -26.55
N ARG A 417 14.87 -29.45 -26.10
CA ARG A 417 15.63 -28.39 -26.82
C ARG A 417 17.06 -28.82 -27.19
N ALA A 418 17.32 -30.12 -27.36
CA ALA A 418 18.53 -30.56 -28.03
C ALA A 418 18.48 -30.22 -29.54
N PRO A 419 19.52 -29.59 -30.12
CA PRO A 419 19.46 -28.97 -31.43
C PRO A 419 19.58 -29.99 -32.57
N LEU A 420 18.76 -29.83 -33.62
CA LEU A 420 19.07 -30.33 -34.94
C LEU A 420 20.38 -29.67 -35.41
N ARG A 421 21.50 -30.38 -35.26
CA ARG A 421 22.71 -30.12 -36.03
C ARG A 421 22.43 -30.43 -37.50
N ARG A 422 22.51 -29.42 -38.37
CA ARG A 422 23.19 -29.54 -39.67
C ARG A 422 24.01 -28.29 -39.94
N ASP A 423 25.25 -28.55 -40.32
CA ASP A 423 26.28 -27.60 -40.72
C ASP A 423 25.82 -26.67 -41.83
N THR A 424 26.25 -25.41 -41.78
CA THR A 424 27.12 -24.82 -42.81
C THR A 424 27.71 -23.50 -42.36
N THR A 425 28.98 -23.36 -42.70
CA THR A 425 29.92 -22.26 -42.54
C THR A 425 29.46 -20.95 -43.19
N LYS A 426 29.73 -19.80 -42.54
CA LYS A 426 30.52 -18.64 -43.03
C LYS A 426 30.22 -17.34 -42.25
N GLY A 427 31.28 -16.62 -41.90
CA GLY A 427 31.27 -15.14 -41.82
C GLY A 427 31.53 -14.50 -40.45
N LEU A 428 32.79 -14.48 -40.02
CA LEU A 428 33.29 -13.50 -39.04
C LEU A 428 33.14 -12.08 -39.60
N LYS A 429 32.50 -11.17 -38.86
CA LYS A 429 32.81 -9.74 -38.92
C LYS A 429 32.92 -9.14 -37.52
N GLN A 430 34.14 -8.69 -37.28
CA GLN A 430 34.70 -7.96 -36.16
C GLN A 430 34.07 -6.55 -36.11
N PHE A 431 33.47 -6.17 -34.98
CA PHE A 431 33.15 -4.77 -34.71
C PHE A 431 34.31 -4.15 -33.93
N GLN A 432 35.09 -3.32 -34.63
CA GLN A 432 36.01 -2.37 -34.02
C GLN A 432 35.20 -1.24 -33.39
N TYR A 433 35.45 -0.96 -32.10
CA TYR A 433 35.18 0.36 -31.54
C TYR A 433 36.28 1.32 -32.01
N LYS A 434 35.89 2.42 -32.65
CA LYS A 434 36.75 3.59 -32.82
C LYS A 434 36.59 4.48 -31.58
N PHE A 435 37.73 4.96 -31.09
CA PHE A 435 37.88 5.85 -29.93
C PHE A 435 37.08 7.14 -30.06
#